data_AF-A0A1V6I224-F1
#
_entry.id   AF-A0A1V6I224-F1
#
_cell.length_a   1.000
_cell.length_b   1.000
_cell.length_c   1.000
_cell.angle_alpha   90.00
_cell.angle_beta   90.00
_cell.angle_gamma   90.00
#
_symmetry.space_group_name_H-M   'P 1'
#
loop_
_entity.id
_entity.type
_entity.pdbx_description
1 polymer ?
#
loop_
_entity_poly.entity_id
_entity_poly.type
_entity_poly.pdbx_seq_one_letter_code
_entity_poly.pdbx_strand_id
1 'polypeptide(L)'
;MKISELTKEQEVVYDLFIEQLKQFDHDGLVKKLCRGYDLEFAYKQFCLDVKYNSDDQFAKRLFYYGNKAKSFWKFQCNRPYGINEVSDKVFSLIFKEFYQILQKASVNTQTDKYIAKNSRWFAFFSNKSNQEIFLKTVKLYNDSERLIIRNYYFSIIHQLNESNFNDSSVLISSTTNENEANKFSGGSKGIKIFFWQPNLKKKRPVFKDLPIFNGNPYENQHEIPVFGVIFPNYIYKFTHNGETYLNPAIFKLTDFEIAMFTGLPVDNEDIDTKKNDETIYKSIVTDNPDGSLFTN
;
A
#
# COMPACT_ATOMS: atom_id res chain seq x y z
N MET A 1 15.62 -2.67 -16.72
CA MET A 1 16.46 -3.78 -17.20
C MET A 1 15.54 -4.96 -17.43
N LYS A 2 15.50 -5.48 -18.65
CA LYS A 2 14.67 -6.65 -18.93
C LYS A 2 15.36 -7.92 -18.45
N ILE A 3 14.58 -8.93 -18.07
CA ILE A 3 15.13 -10.23 -17.67
C ILE A 3 15.89 -10.90 -18.82
N SER A 4 15.49 -10.64 -20.07
CA SER A 4 16.14 -11.15 -21.29
C SER A 4 17.48 -10.47 -21.62
N GLU A 5 17.84 -9.41 -20.89
CA GLU A 5 19.06 -8.63 -21.08
C GLU A 5 20.11 -8.89 -19.99
N LEU A 6 19.86 -9.85 -19.08
CA LEU A 6 20.80 -10.16 -18.00
C LEU A 6 22.08 -10.82 -18.53
N THR A 7 23.20 -10.49 -17.90
CA THR A 7 24.42 -11.28 -18.03
C THR A 7 24.30 -12.57 -17.22
N LYS A 8 25.12 -13.59 -17.52
CA LYS A 8 25.15 -14.84 -16.73
C LYS A 8 25.40 -14.61 -15.24
N GLU A 9 26.23 -13.62 -14.90
CA GLU A 9 26.50 -13.25 -13.51
C GLU A 9 25.25 -12.65 -12.84
N GLN A 10 24.52 -11.79 -13.55
CA GLN A 10 23.27 -11.21 -13.05
C GLN A 10 22.16 -12.25 -12.92
N GLU A 11 22.09 -13.23 -13.84
CA GLU A 11 21.16 -14.36 -13.72
C GLU A 11 21.38 -15.11 -12.41
N VAL A 12 22.63 -15.46 -12.07
CA VAL A 12 22.96 -16.14 -10.82
C VAL A 12 22.55 -15.30 -9.60
N VAL A 13 22.84 -14.00 -9.60
CA VAL A 13 22.46 -13.09 -8.50
C VAL A 13 20.95 -13.00 -8.35
N TYR A 14 20.21 -12.94 -9.46
CA TYR A 14 18.75 -12.89 -9.44
C TYR A 14 18.14 -14.21 -8.96
N ASP A 15 18.67 -15.34 -9.39
CA ASP A 15 18.20 -16.66 -8.94
C ASP A 15 18.38 -16.83 -7.43
N LEU A 16 19.56 -16.48 -6.89
CA LEU A 16 19.83 -16.46 -5.45
C LEU A 16 18.84 -15.55 -4.69
N PHE A 17 18.58 -14.35 -5.20
CA PHE A 17 17.58 -13.44 -4.63
C PHE A 17 16.19 -14.07 -4.58
N ILE A 18 15.75 -14.71 -5.67
CA ILE A 18 14.43 -15.33 -5.77
C ILE A 18 14.33 -16.56 -4.87
N GLU A 19 15.38 -17.37 -4.76
CA GLU A 19 15.45 -18.50 -3.83
C GLU A 19 15.31 -18.04 -2.38
N GLN A 20 16.08 -17.02 -1.98
CA GLN A 20 15.99 -16.44 -0.64
C GLN A 20 14.58 -15.91 -0.35
N LEU A 21 14.00 -15.16 -1.30
CA LEU A 21 12.66 -14.60 -1.15
C LEU A 21 11.59 -15.71 -1.05
N LYS A 22 11.72 -16.81 -1.78
CA LYS A 22 10.84 -17.98 -1.68
C LYS A 22 10.97 -18.65 -0.31
N GLN A 23 12.19 -18.83 0.18
CA GLN A 23 12.44 -19.42 1.49
C GLN A 23 11.82 -18.58 2.62
N PHE A 24 12.01 -17.26 2.57
CA PHE A 24 11.48 -16.35 3.59
C PHE A 24 9.95 -16.27 3.57
N ASP A 25 9.34 -16.36 2.39
CA ASP A 25 7.89 -16.43 2.23
C ASP A 25 7.34 -17.76 2.79
N HIS A 26 8.02 -18.87 2.52
CA HIS A 26 7.70 -20.20 3.09
C HIS A 26 7.78 -20.19 4.62
N ASP A 27 8.80 -19.58 5.20
CA ASP A 27 9.00 -19.50 6.66
C ASP A 27 8.08 -18.47 7.34
N GLY A 28 7.27 -17.78 6.54
CA GLY A 28 6.33 -16.75 6.95
C GLY A 28 7.01 -15.51 7.52
N LEU A 29 8.28 -15.26 7.16
CA LEU A 29 9.07 -14.10 7.58
C LEU A 29 8.80 -12.88 6.69
N VAL A 30 8.48 -13.12 5.42
CA VAL A 30 7.99 -12.11 4.49
C VAL A 30 6.72 -12.63 3.82
N LYS A 31 6.09 -11.76 3.05
CA LYS A 31 4.97 -12.11 2.19
C LYS A 31 5.21 -11.56 0.81
N LYS A 32 5.25 -12.42 -0.21
CA LYS A 32 5.27 -11.99 -1.61
C LYS A 32 3.90 -11.47 -2.01
N LEU A 33 3.89 -10.34 -2.71
CA LEU A 33 2.69 -9.63 -3.10
C LEU A 33 2.82 -9.20 -4.56
N CYS A 34 1.67 -9.08 -5.21
CA CYS A 34 1.57 -8.52 -6.54
C CYS A 34 0.36 -7.60 -6.61
N ARG A 35 0.42 -6.66 -7.55
CA ARG A 35 -0.68 -5.74 -7.83
C ARG A 35 -0.78 -5.46 -9.33
N GLY A 36 -1.97 -5.67 -9.87
CA GLY A 36 -2.33 -5.28 -11.22
C GLY A 36 -2.78 -3.82 -11.28
N TYR A 37 -2.41 -3.16 -12.37
CA TYR A 37 -2.85 -1.83 -12.73
C TYR A 37 -3.23 -1.82 -14.21
N ASP A 38 -4.30 -1.11 -14.54
CA ASP A 38 -4.50 -0.62 -15.91
C ASP A 38 -3.26 0.17 -16.37
N LEU A 39 -2.91 0.03 -17.65
CA LEU A 39 -1.69 0.60 -18.22
C LEU A 39 -1.68 2.13 -18.15
N GLU A 40 -2.76 2.78 -18.61
CA GLU A 40 -2.84 4.23 -18.60
C GLU A 40 -2.80 4.76 -17.17
N PHE A 41 -3.51 4.10 -16.26
CA PHE A 41 -3.50 4.47 -14.86
C PHE A 41 -2.12 4.33 -14.22
N ALA A 42 -1.38 3.26 -14.53
CA ALA A 42 -0.02 3.06 -14.05
C ALA A 42 0.92 4.16 -14.55
N TYR A 43 0.92 4.46 -15.85
CA TYR A 43 1.77 5.50 -16.45
C TYR A 43 1.45 6.88 -15.91
N LYS A 44 0.16 7.23 -15.80
CA LYS A 44 -0.29 8.52 -15.26
C LYS A 44 0.20 8.76 -13.84
N GLN A 45 0.35 7.72 -13.00
CA GLN A 45 0.91 7.88 -11.64
C GLN A 45 2.32 8.47 -11.63
N PHE A 46 3.08 8.24 -12.70
CA PHE A 46 4.45 8.71 -12.83
C PHE A 46 4.58 9.88 -13.81
N CYS A 47 3.49 10.54 -14.21
CA CYS A 47 3.53 11.61 -15.23
C CYS A 47 4.10 11.13 -16.57
N LEU A 48 3.75 9.90 -16.94
CA LEU A 48 4.07 9.32 -18.24
C LEU A 48 2.79 9.19 -19.05
N ASP A 49 2.94 9.30 -20.36
CA ASP A 49 1.90 9.01 -21.34
C ASP A 49 2.27 7.74 -22.09
N VAL A 50 1.34 6.79 -22.15
CA VAL A 50 1.53 5.48 -22.79
C VAL A 50 1.92 5.59 -24.28
N LYS A 51 1.62 6.72 -24.94
CA LYS A 51 1.97 6.97 -26.35
C LYS A 51 3.38 7.50 -26.53
N TYR A 52 3.89 8.24 -25.54
CA TYR A 52 5.16 8.98 -25.67
C TYR A 52 6.28 8.39 -24.81
N ASN A 53 5.95 7.50 -23.88
CA ASN A 53 6.89 6.94 -22.95
C ASN A 53 7.03 5.43 -23.08
N SER A 54 8.25 4.94 -22.87
CA SER A 54 8.56 3.52 -22.90
C SER A 54 8.46 2.86 -21.53
N ASP A 55 8.37 1.53 -21.52
CA ASP A 55 8.42 0.74 -20.30
C ASP A 55 9.74 0.92 -19.54
N ASP A 56 10.84 1.25 -20.22
CA ASP A 56 12.11 1.55 -19.54
C ASP A 56 12.05 2.88 -18.77
N GLN A 57 11.35 3.89 -19.31
CA GLN A 57 11.11 5.14 -18.59
C GLN A 57 10.18 4.91 -17.40
N PHE A 58 9.13 4.10 -17.58
CA PHE A 58 8.26 3.66 -16.48
C PHE A 58 9.05 2.89 -15.41
N ALA A 59 9.90 1.94 -15.80
CA ALA A 59 10.74 1.15 -14.92
C ALA A 59 11.64 2.03 -14.05
N LYS A 60 12.32 3.01 -14.67
CA LYS A 60 13.18 3.96 -13.96
C LYS A 60 12.39 4.71 -12.88
N ARG A 61 11.21 5.24 -13.21
CA ARG A 61 10.38 5.97 -12.25
C ARG A 61 9.80 5.06 -11.17
N LEU A 62 9.34 3.87 -11.53
CA LEU A 62 8.79 2.91 -10.57
C LEU A 62 9.84 2.42 -9.57
N PHE A 63 11.04 2.03 -10.03
CA PHE A 63 12.07 1.50 -9.16
C PHE A 63 12.83 2.57 -8.36
N TYR A 64 12.71 3.84 -8.75
CA TYR A 64 13.27 4.96 -7.99
C TYR A 64 12.25 5.56 -7.00
N TYR A 65 11.04 5.89 -7.43
CA TYR A 65 10.04 6.54 -6.58
C TYR A 65 9.10 5.55 -5.88
N GLY A 66 8.92 4.33 -6.40
CA GLY A 66 7.89 3.38 -5.97
C GLY A 66 6.47 3.88 -6.25
N ASN A 67 5.46 3.25 -5.67
CA ASN A 67 4.07 3.74 -5.77
C ASN A 67 3.81 5.00 -4.90
N LYS A 68 4.88 5.59 -4.37
CA LYS A 68 4.91 6.79 -3.51
C LYS A 68 4.49 8.06 -4.27
N ALA A 69 4.51 8.00 -5.59
CA ALA A 69 4.11 9.07 -6.50
C ALA A 69 2.71 9.64 -6.22
N LYS A 70 1.73 8.78 -5.89
CA LYS A 70 0.36 9.21 -5.57
C LYS A 70 0.23 9.84 -4.17
N SER A 71 1.09 9.44 -3.23
CA SER A 71 1.08 9.96 -1.85
C SER A 71 1.68 11.37 -1.78
N PHE A 72 2.65 11.70 -2.64
CA PHE A 72 3.13 13.07 -2.82
C PHE A 72 2.14 13.97 -3.56
N TRP A 73 1.38 13.44 -4.54
CA TRP A 73 0.32 14.18 -5.22
C TRP A 73 -0.86 14.55 -4.30
N LYS A 74 -1.03 13.79 -3.22
CA LYS A 74 -2.14 13.93 -2.26
C LYS A 74 -1.81 14.72 -1.00
N PHE A 75 -0.82 15.62 -1.04
CA PHE A 75 -0.90 16.80 -0.17
C PHE A 75 -2.14 17.67 -0.51
N GLN A 76 -2.82 17.40 -1.64
CA GLN A 76 -4.10 18.01 -2.06
C GLN A 76 -5.28 17.03 -2.26
N CYS A 77 -5.19 15.74 -1.90
CA CYS A 77 -6.44 15.08 -1.51
C CYS A 77 -6.69 15.54 -0.09
N ASN A 78 -7.87 16.10 0.18
CA ASN A 78 -8.39 16.51 1.48
C ASN A 78 -8.32 15.39 2.54
N ARG A 79 -7.12 14.88 2.82
CA ARG A 79 -6.82 13.85 3.79
C ARG A 79 -6.73 14.57 5.12
N PRO A 80 -7.61 14.26 6.07
CA PRO A 80 -7.60 14.95 7.35
C PRO A 80 -6.47 14.47 8.27
N TYR A 81 -5.57 13.57 7.82
CA TYR A 81 -4.54 12.95 8.65
C TYR A 81 -3.25 12.52 7.90
N GLY A 82 -2.13 12.45 8.64
CA GLY A 82 -0.80 12.02 8.17
C GLY A 82 -0.57 10.51 8.14
N ILE A 83 0.47 10.05 7.41
CA ILE A 83 0.78 8.62 7.19
C ILE A 83 0.98 7.84 8.49
N ASN A 84 1.63 8.43 9.49
CA ASN A 84 1.88 7.81 10.79
C ASN A 84 1.07 8.46 11.92
N GLU A 85 0.05 9.26 11.57
CA GLU A 85 -0.77 9.92 12.58
C GLU A 85 -1.62 8.89 13.34
N VAL A 86 -1.54 8.96 14.67
CA VAL A 86 -2.26 8.11 15.62
C VAL A 86 -3.10 8.94 16.59
N SER A 87 -3.46 10.17 16.21
CA SER A 87 -4.26 11.09 17.04
C SER A 87 -5.69 10.59 17.25
N ASP A 88 -6.38 11.11 18.28
CA ASP A 88 -7.80 10.83 18.52
C ASP A 88 -8.68 11.19 17.33
N LYS A 89 -8.26 12.18 16.52
CA LYS A 89 -8.93 12.59 15.30
C LYS A 89 -8.97 11.44 14.28
N VAL A 90 -7.87 10.72 14.12
CA VAL A 90 -7.77 9.55 13.22
C VAL A 90 -8.69 8.42 13.68
N PHE A 91 -8.71 8.12 14.97
CA PHE A 91 -9.58 7.06 15.50
C PHE A 91 -11.06 7.45 15.50
N SER A 92 -11.37 8.74 15.69
CA SER A 92 -12.72 9.27 15.50
C SER A 92 -13.19 9.11 14.06
N LEU A 93 -12.29 9.35 13.10
CA LEU A 93 -12.58 9.10 11.69
C LEU A 93 -12.86 7.61 11.43
N ILE A 94 -12.01 6.71 11.93
CA ILE A 94 -12.23 5.25 11.82
C ILE A 94 -13.64 4.88 12.32
N PHE A 95 -14.02 5.36 13.50
CA PHE A 95 -15.34 5.09 14.08
C PHE A 95 -16.46 5.60 13.16
N LYS A 96 -16.32 6.84 12.67
CA LYS A 96 -17.28 7.48 11.76
C LYS A 96 -17.42 6.71 10.44
N GLU A 97 -16.33 6.21 9.85
CA GLU A 97 -16.36 5.44 8.61
C GLU A 97 -17.14 4.13 8.80
N PHE A 98 -16.90 3.38 9.87
CA PHE A 98 -17.70 2.19 10.17
C PHE A 98 -19.18 2.51 10.38
N TYR A 99 -19.48 3.59 11.12
CA TYR A 99 -20.85 4.06 11.28
C TYR A 99 -21.50 4.38 9.93
N GLN A 100 -20.80 5.06 9.02
CA GLN A 100 -21.31 5.40 7.69
C GLN A 100 -21.52 4.18 6.79
N ILE A 101 -20.60 3.21 6.80
CA ILE A 101 -20.73 1.95 6.07
C ILE A 101 -22.05 1.25 6.47
N LEU A 102 -22.36 1.23 7.76
CA LEU A 102 -23.60 0.63 8.27
C LEU A 102 -24.87 1.35 7.82
N GLN A 103 -24.80 2.66 7.56
CA GLN A 103 -25.95 3.43 7.08
C GLN A 103 -26.16 3.29 5.56
N LYS A 104 -25.11 2.93 4.81
CA LYS A 104 -25.14 2.79 3.34
C LYS A 104 -25.32 1.36 2.87
N ALA A 105 -25.13 0.37 3.74
CA ALA A 105 -25.23 -1.05 3.40
C ALA A 105 -26.58 -1.34 2.72
N SER A 106 -26.53 -1.83 1.48
CA SER A 106 -27.72 -2.17 0.70
C SER A 106 -27.96 -3.67 0.74
N VAL A 107 -29.23 -4.06 0.85
CA VAL A 107 -29.66 -5.44 1.00
C VAL A 107 -29.20 -6.29 -0.20
N ASN A 108 -28.34 -7.29 0.07
CA ASN A 108 -27.81 -8.35 -0.81
C ASN A 108 -26.36 -8.19 -1.31
N THR A 109 -25.52 -7.42 -0.63
CA THR A 109 -24.08 -7.31 -0.98
C THR A 109 -23.20 -8.31 -0.20
N GLN A 110 -21.99 -8.56 -0.71
CA GLN A 110 -20.95 -9.29 0.05
C GLN A 110 -20.59 -8.55 1.35
N THR A 111 -20.68 -7.22 1.34
CA THR A 111 -20.55 -6.35 2.52
C THR A 111 -21.56 -6.75 3.61
N ASP A 112 -22.83 -6.95 3.28
CA ASP A 112 -23.84 -7.40 4.25
C ASP A 112 -23.50 -8.74 4.88
N LYS A 113 -23.03 -9.71 4.07
CA LYS A 113 -22.62 -11.03 4.58
C LYS A 113 -21.49 -10.89 5.59
N TYR A 114 -20.53 -10.01 5.32
CA TYR A 114 -19.43 -9.73 6.24
C TYR A 114 -19.90 -9.01 7.51
N ILE A 115 -20.84 -8.06 7.38
CA ILE A 115 -21.46 -7.37 8.50
C ILE A 115 -22.22 -8.36 9.39
N ALA A 116 -23.03 -9.24 8.80
CA ALA A 116 -23.78 -10.27 9.51
C ALA A 116 -22.86 -11.24 10.26
N LYS A 117 -21.77 -11.68 9.63
CA LYS A 117 -20.72 -12.53 10.25
C LYS A 117 -20.06 -11.86 11.46
N ASN A 118 -20.01 -10.52 11.48
CA ASN A 118 -19.35 -9.71 12.50
C ASN A 118 -20.33 -8.80 13.26
N SER A 119 -21.59 -9.21 13.36
CA SER A 119 -22.70 -8.37 13.82
C SER A 119 -22.46 -7.73 15.18
N ARG A 120 -21.88 -8.47 16.14
CA ARG A 120 -21.50 -7.94 17.46
C ARG A 120 -20.62 -6.70 17.37
N TRP A 121 -19.60 -6.74 16.51
CA TRP A 121 -18.62 -5.66 16.40
C TRP A 121 -19.11 -4.51 15.56
N PHE A 122 -19.89 -4.79 14.51
CA PHE A 122 -20.58 -3.74 13.78
C PHE A 122 -21.64 -3.04 14.64
N ALA A 123 -22.35 -3.75 15.53
CA ALA A 123 -23.26 -3.16 16.50
C ALA A 123 -22.55 -2.22 17.49
N PHE A 124 -21.28 -2.47 17.79
CA PHE A 124 -20.48 -1.52 18.58
C PHE A 124 -20.31 -0.19 17.84
N PHE A 125 -20.00 -0.22 16.55
CA PHE A 125 -19.83 0.98 15.72
C PHE A 125 -21.14 1.64 15.28
N SER A 126 -22.29 0.95 15.35
CA SER A 126 -23.59 1.55 15.05
C SER A 126 -24.08 2.52 16.12
N ASN A 127 -23.57 2.41 17.36
CA ASN A 127 -23.95 3.30 18.45
C ASN A 127 -22.91 4.41 18.64
N LYS A 128 -23.29 5.66 18.32
CA LYS A 128 -22.41 6.83 18.46
C LYS A 128 -21.87 7.03 19.89
N SER A 129 -22.59 6.62 20.94
CA SER A 129 -22.09 6.75 22.32
C SER A 129 -20.87 5.87 22.61
N ASN A 130 -20.65 4.81 21.82
CA ASN A 130 -19.47 3.95 21.93
C ASN A 130 -18.20 4.60 21.38
N GLN A 131 -18.28 5.74 20.67
CA GLN A 131 -17.09 6.41 20.15
C GLN A 131 -16.14 6.82 21.28
N GLU A 132 -16.67 7.34 22.39
CA GLU A 132 -15.82 7.70 23.53
C GLU A 132 -15.15 6.48 24.17
N ILE A 133 -15.87 5.36 24.25
CA ILE A 133 -15.33 4.09 24.75
C ILE A 133 -14.19 3.64 23.85
N PHE A 134 -14.39 3.66 22.53
CA PHE A 134 -13.37 3.31 21.55
C PHE A 134 -12.11 4.16 21.71
N LEU A 135 -12.25 5.48 21.78
CA LEU A 135 -11.12 6.39 21.92
C LEU A 135 -10.38 6.19 23.25
N LYS A 136 -11.13 6.03 24.36
CA LYS A 136 -10.53 5.75 25.69
C LYS A 136 -9.75 4.45 25.69
N THR A 137 -10.29 3.39 25.08
CA THR A 137 -9.59 2.09 24.99
C THR A 137 -8.34 2.18 24.14
N VAL A 138 -8.38 2.86 22.98
CA VAL A 138 -7.21 3.04 22.11
C VAL A 138 -6.08 3.82 22.80
N LYS A 139 -6.41 4.78 23.67
CA LYS A 139 -5.42 5.57 24.44
C LYS A 139 -4.62 4.74 25.45
N LEU A 140 -5.08 3.55 25.82
CA LEU A 140 -4.35 2.66 26.73
C LEU A 140 -3.12 2.02 26.06
N TYR A 141 -3.02 2.11 24.73
CA TYR A 141 -1.93 1.56 23.93
C TYR A 141 -0.87 2.62 23.62
N ASN A 142 0.38 2.20 23.46
CA ASN A 142 1.44 3.12 23.01
C ASN A 142 1.30 3.47 21.53
N ASP A 143 2.04 4.46 21.03
CA ASP A 143 1.89 4.94 19.65
C ASP A 143 2.18 3.87 18.58
N SER A 144 3.09 2.94 18.83
CA SER A 144 3.36 1.83 17.91
C SER A 144 2.17 0.87 17.84
N GLU A 145 1.60 0.52 18.99
CA GLU A 145 0.40 -0.32 19.08
C GLU A 145 -0.83 0.37 18.48
N ARG A 146 -1.01 1.67 18.76
CA ARG A 146 -2.06 2.50 18.15
C ARG A 146 -1.92 2.52 16.63
N LEU A 147 -0.70 2.64 16.11
CA LEU A 147 -0.44 2.57 14.68
C LEU A 147 -0.90 1.23 14.10
N ILE A 148 -0.63 0.12 14.79
CA ILE A 148 -1.09 -1.22 14.39
C ILE A 148 -2.63 -1.31 14.42
N ILE A 149 -3.27 -0.82 15.48
CA ILE A 149 -4.74 -0.80 15.64
C ILE A 149 -5.40 0.01 14.53
N ARG A 150 -4.88 1.23 14.28
CA ARG A 150 -5.31 2.11 13.20
C ARG A 150 -5.22 1.40 11.85
N ASN A 151 -4.07 0.79 11.58
CA ASN A 151 -3.81 0.10 10.32
C ASN A 151 -4.77 -1.07 10.11
N TYR A 152 -5.04 -1.81 11.17
CA TYR A 152 -6.00 -2.89 11.18
C TYR A 152 -7.42 -2.40 10.84
N TYR A 153 -7.93 -1.35 11.47
CA TYR A 153 -9.27 -0.86 11.16
C TYR A 153 -9.39 -0.24 9.77
N PHE A 154 -8.42 0.56 9.35
CA PHE A 154 -8.41 1.08 7.98
C PHE A 154 -8.35 -0.02 6.94
N SER A 155 -7.66 -1.13 7.23
CA SER A 155 -7.61 -2.28 6.32
C SER A 155 -9.00 -2.85 6.03
N ILE A 156 -9.85 -2.95 7.05
CA ILE A 156 -11.21 -3.44 6.92
C ILE A 156 -12.08 -2.41 6.20
N ILE A 157 -12.00 -1.12 6.56
CA ILE A 157 -12.74 -0.04 5.92
C ILE A 157 -12.45 0.01 4.41
N HIS A 158 -11.17 -0.08 4.05
CA HIS A 158 -10.72 -0.08 2.66
C HIS A 158 -11.25 -1.30 1.89
N GLN A 159 -11.14 -2.49 2.48
CA GLN A 159 -11.65 -3.72 1.87
C GLN A 159 -13.15 -3.67 1.61
N LEU A 160 -13.94 -3.02 2.49
CA LEU A 160 -15.40 -2.93 2.33
C LEU A 160 -15.82 -2.06 1.13
N ASN A 161 -14.96 -1.18 0.64
CA ASN A 161 -15.17 -0.35 -0.54
C ASN A 161 -16.45 0.54 -0.58
N GLU A 162 -17.25 0.63 0.50
CA GLU A 162 -18.55 1.35 0.55
C GLU A 162 -18.48 2.83 0.99
N SER A 163 -17.28 3.34 1.27
CA SER A 163 -17.08 4.71 1.78
C SER A 163 -16.30 5.58 0.80
N ASN A 164 -16.47 6.91 0.92
CA ASN A 164 -15.64 7.88 0.20
C ASN A 164 -14.17 7.85 0.68
N PHE A 165 -13.87 6.98 1.64
CA PHE A 165 -12.53 6.72 2.14
C PHE A 165 -11.59 6.21 1.05
N ASN A 166 -12.04 5.44 0.05
CA ASN A 166 -11.11 4.88 -0.95
C ASN A 166 -10.41 5.94 -1.79
N ASP A 167 -11.10 7.05 -2.06
CA ASP A 167 -10.53 8.21 -2.75
C ASP A 167 -9.58 9.02 -1.88
N SER A 168 -9.51 8.77 -0.58
CA SER A 168 -8.57 9.42 0.35
C SER A 168 -7.62 8.43 1.05
N SER A 169 -7.85 7.13 0.87
CA SER A 169 -7.20 6.04 1.57
C SER A 169 -5.69 6.04 1.33
N VAL A 170 -4.97 5.73 2.39
CA VAL A 170 -3.55 5.42 2.40
C VAL A 170 -3.35 3.91 2.31
N LEU A 171 -4.25 3.16 1.70
CA LEU A 171 -4.12 1.74 1.48
C LEU A 171 -4.14 1.41 0.00
N ILE A 172 -3.25 0.51 -0.38
CA ILE A 172 -3.05 -0.02 -1.71
C ILE A 172 -3.40 -1.51 -1.61
N SER A 173 -4.56 -1.91 -2.16
CA SER A 173 -4.93 -3.31 -2.40
C SER A 173 -3.83 -4.09 -3.11
N SER A 174 -3.41 -5.22 -2.56
CA SER A 174 -2.49 -6.14 -3.22
C SER A 174 -2.95 -7.58 -3.02
N THR A 175 -2.36 -8.55 -3.71
CA THR A 175 -2.77 -9.95 -3.60
C THR A 175 -1.55 -10.87 -3.68
N THR A 176 -1.61 -12.03 -3.04
CA THR A 176 -0.65 -13.11 -3.27
C THR A 176 -0.94 -13.89 -4.55
N ASN A 177 -2.14 -13.73 -5.11
CA ASN A 177 -2.60 -14.48 -6.27
C ASN A 177 -2.44 -13.65 -7.55
N GLU A 178 -1.50 -14.03 -8.39
CA GLU A 178 -1.26 -13.36 -9.67
C GLU A 178 -2.49 -13.35 -10.60
N ASN A 179 -3.34 -14.38 -10.54
CA ASN A 179 -4.57 -14.43 -11.33
C ASN A 179 -5.58 -13.38 -10.89
N GLU A 180 -5.65 -13.06 -9.59
CA GLU A 180 -6.47 -11.95 -9.11
C GLU A 180 -5.88 -10.61 -9.56
N ALA A 181 -4.55 -10.44 -9.53
CA ALA A 181 -3.90 -9.24 -10.06
C ALA A 181 -4.17 -9.05 -11.56
N ASN A 182 -4.21 -10.13 -12.35
CA ASN A 182 -4.54 -10.09 -13.79
C ASN A 182 -5.94 -9.50 -14.07
N LYS A 183 -6.92 -9.72 -13.17
CA LYS A 183 -8.27 -9.15 -13.33
C LYS A 183 -8.24 -7.63 -13.23
N PHE A 184 -7.40 -7.09 -12.34
CA PHE A 184 -7.25 -5.64 -12.15
C PHE A 184 -6.37 -4.95 -13.19
N SER A 185 -5.48 -5.69 -13.86
CA SER A 185 -4.66 -5.16 -14.96
C SER A 185 -5.35 -5.20 -16.32
N GLY A 186 -6.59 -5.71 -16.41
CA GLY A 186 -7.24 -5.93 -17.71
C GLY A 186 -6.55 -7.03 -18.54
N GLY A 187 -5.92 -8.01 -17.87
CA GLY A 187 -5.17 -9.10 -18.50
C GLY A 187 -3.72 -8.73 -18.83
N SER A 188 -3.22 -9.22 -19.97
CA SER A 188 -1.82 -9.09 -20.40
C SER A 188 -1.40 -7.68 -20.82
N LYS A 189 -2.38 -6.79 -21.06
CA LYS A 189 -2.17 -5.41 -21.51
C LYS A 189 -1.86 -4.42 -20.40
N GLY A 190 -2.09 -4.79 -19.14
CA GLY A 190 -1.79 -3.93 -18.00
C GLY A 190 -0.44 -4.21 -17.36
N ILE A 191 -0.12 -3.42 -16.33
CA ILE A 191 1.10 -3.55 -15.55
C ILE A 191 0.84 -4.42 -14.33
N LYS A 192 1.72 -5.38 -14.05
CA LYS A 192 1.75 -6.09 -12.77
C LYS A 192 3.03 -5.77 -12.02
N ILE A 193 2.91 -5.18 -10.84
CA ILE A 193 4.03 -4.86 -9.96
C ILE A 193 4.15 -5.95 -8.91
N PHE A 194 5.35 -6.49 -8.73
CA PHE A 194 5.65 -7.52 -7.75
C PHE A 194 6.59 -6.98 -6.69
N PHE A 195 6.24 -7.23 -5.44
CA PHE A 195 6.94 -6.73 -4.28
C PHE A 195 6.82 -7.70 -3.11
N TRP A 196 7.51 -7.43 -2.01
CA TRP A 196 7.31 -8.19 -0.77
C TRP A 196 7.11 -7.27 0.41
N GLN A 197 6.59 -7.83 1.49
CA GLN A 197 6.46 -7.11 2.75
C GLN A 197 6.98 -7.99 3.88
N PRO A 198 7.84 -7.48 4.77
CA PRO A 198 8.21 -8.18 5.99
C PRO A 198 6.97 -8.51 6.84
N ASN A 199 6.87 -9.75 7.30
CA ASN A 199 5.80 -10.20 8.16
C ASN A 199 6.13 -9.91 9.64
N LEU A 200 5.91 -8.67 10.05
CA LEU A 200 6.16 -8.22 11.42
C LEU A 200 5.15 -8.79 12.45
N LYS A 201 4.16 -9.59 12.00
CA LYS A 201 3.01 -10.04 12.82
C LYS A 201 3.23 -11.35 13.60
N LYS A 202 4.44 -11.92 13.68
CA LYS A 202 4.73 -13.00 14.68
C LYS A 202 4.65 -12.51 16.14
N LYS A 203 4.36 -11.21 16.37
CA LYS A 203 3.82 -10.66 17.62
C LYS A 203 2.55 -9.85 17.33
N ARG A 204 1.37 -10.49 17.27
CA ARG A 204 0.11 -9.72 17.31
C ARG A 204 -0.10 -9.19 18.73
N PRO A 205 -0.31 -7.88 18.93
CA PRO A 205 -0.93 -7.43 20.17
C PRO A 205 -2.31 -8.07 20.23
N VAL A 206 -2.62 -8.79 21.30
CA VAL A 206 -4.01 -9.14 21.60
C VAL A 206 -4.68 -7.81 21.95
N PHE A 207 -5.48 -7.26 21.02
CA PHE A 207 -6.24 -6.03 21.26
C PHE A 207 -7.34 -6.32 22.28
N LYS A 208 -6.98 -6.33 23.57
CA LYS A 208 -7.95 -6.51 24.64
C LYS A 208 -8.96 -5.35 24.55
N ASP A 209 -10.24 -5.71 24.63
CA ASP A 209 -11.37 -4.77 24.74
C ASP A 209 -11.63 -3.87 23.51
N LEU A 210 -11.05 -4.18 22.35
CA LEU A 210 -11.36 -3.54 21.07
C LEU A 210 -12.15 -4.47 20.14
N PRO A 211 -13.03 -3.93 19.26
CA PRO A 211 -13.73 -4.76 18.27
C PRO A 211 -12.78 -5.49 17.31
N ILE A 212 -12.93 -6.82 17.20
CA ILE A 212 -12.08 -7.68 16.34
C ILE A 212 -12.93 -8.46 15.34
N PHE A 213 -12.81 -8.14 14.06
CA PHE A 213 -13.53 -8.77 12.98
C PHE A 213 -12.89 -10.10 12.55
N ASN A 214 -13.74 -11.06 12.23
CA ASN A 214 -13.41 -12.39 11.76
C ASN A 214 -13.47 -12.47 10.23
N GLY A 215 -12.41 -13.03 9.63
CA GLY A 215 -12.29 -13.18 8.18
C GLY A 215 -11.97 -11.87 7.46
N ASN A 216 -12.04 -11.87 6.14
CA ASN A 216 -11.89 -10.68 5.30
C ASN A 216 -13.25 -10.38 4.60
N PRO A 217 -13.60 -9.12 4.31
CA PRO A 217 -14.84 -8.78 3.59
C PRO A 217 -15.00 -9.53 2.27
N TYR A 218 -13.90 -9.65 1.51
CA TYR A 218 -13.84 -10.34 0.22
C TYR A 218 -12.78 -11.45 0.26
N GLU A 219 -13.06 -12.56 0.96
CA GLU A 219 -12.12 -13.70 1.10
C GLU A 219 -11.64 -14.24 -0.26
N ASN A 220 -12.52 -14.25 -1.27
CA ASN A 220 -12.22 -14.71 -2.63
C ASN A 220 -11.21 -13.83 -3.39
N GLN A 221 -11.02 -12.57 -2.98
CA GLN A 221 -10.07 -11.65 -3.63
C GLN A 221 -8.65 -11.82 -3.09
N HIS A 222 -8.47 -12.59 -2.01
CA HIS A 222 -7.19 -12.77 -1.31
C HIS A 222 -6.44 -11.45 -1.07
N GLU A 223 -7.19 -10.36 -0.88
CA GLU A 223 -6.64 -9.02 -0.78
C GLU A 223 -5.83 -8.86 0.52
N ILE A 224 -4.61 -8.38 0.36
CA ILE A 224 -3.73 -7.94 1.43
C ILE A 224 -3.55 -6.43 1.26
N PRO A 225 -4.19 -5.63 2.12
CA PRO A 225 -4.03 -4.19 2.08
C PRO A 225 -2.62 -3.83 2.54
N VAL A 226 -1.88 -3.17 1.66
CA VAL A 226 -0.53 -2.65 1.92
C VAL A 226 -0.66 -1.16 2.17
N PHE A 227 -0.02 -0.65 3.23
CA PHE A 227 -0.13 0.77 3.56
C PHE A 227 0.56 1.66 2.52
N GLY A 228 -0.26 2.31 1.69
CA GLY A 228 -0.14 3.69 1.20
C GLY A 228 0.94 3.98 0.19
N VAL A 229 1.95 3.14 0.16
CA VAL A 229 3.14 3.24 -0.65
C VAL A 229 3.70 1.84 -0.77
N ILE A 230 3.84 1.36 -2.01
CA ILE A 230 4.78 0.28 -2.28
C ILE A 230 6.14 0.96 -2.43
N PHE A 231 7.01 0.83 -1.43
CA PHE A 231 8.32 1.48 -1.48
C PHE A 231 9.17 0.85 -2.58
N PRO A 232 9.96 1.65 -3.32
CA PRO A 232 10.80 1.15 -4.41
C PRO A 232 11.74 0.03 -3.93
N ASN A 233 12.23 0.14 -2.69
CA ASN A 233 13.10 -0.84 -2.04
C ASN A 233 12.47 -2.23 -1.94
N TYR A 234 11.15 -2.36 -1.93
CA TYR A 234 10.49 -3.67 -1.86
C TYR A 234 9.93 -4.14 -3.20
N ILE A 235 10.08 -3.35 -4.26
CA ILE A 235 9.65 -3.74 -5.61
C ILE A 235 10.82 -4.44 -6.30
N TYR A 236 10.68 -5.73 -6.59
CA TYR A 236 11.74 -6.48 -7.28
C TYR A 236 11.52 -6.60 -8.80
N LYS A 237 10.27 -6.55 -9.27
CA LYS A 237 9.97 -6.58 -10.71
C LYS A 237 8.60 -6.01 -11.06
N PHE A 238 8.41 -5.71 -12.35
CA PHE A 238 7.08 -5.63 -12.95
C PHE A 238 7.02 -6.38 -14.27
N THR A 239 5.82 -6.69 -14.75
CA THR A 239 5.60 -7.29 -16.06
C THR A 239 4.60 -6.49 -16.88
N HIS A 240 4.82 -6.44 -18.20
CA HIS A 240 3.93 -5.80 -19.18
C HIS A 240 4.08 -6.51 -20.52
N ASN A 241 2.98 -6.84 -21.20
CA ASN A 241 3.00 -7.48 -22.53
C ASN A 241 3.90 -8.73 -22.64
N GLY A 242 3.96 -9.53 -21.57
CA GLY A 242 4.80 -10.74 -21.51
C GLY A 242 6.27 -10.49 -21.15
N GLU A 243 6.72 -9.24 -21.17
CA GLU A 243 8.06 -8.84 -20.76
C GLU A 243 8.16 -8.68 -19.24
N THR A 244 9.34 -8.98 -18.70
CA THR A 244 9.64 -8.82 -17.27
C THR A 244 10.79 -7.84 -17.10
N TYR A 245 10.57 -6.85 -16.26
CA TYR A 245 11.54 -5.81 -15.92
C TYR A 245 11.94 -5.95 -14.45
N LEU A 246 13.24 -6.00 -14.19
CA LEU A 246 13.80 -6.20 -12.86
C LEU A 246 14.29 -4.89 -12.26
N ASN A 247 14.18 -4.78 -10.94
CA ASN A 247 14.78 -3.68 -10.20
C ASN A 247 16.31 -3.86 -10.18
N PRO A 248 17.10 -2.94 -10.79
CA PRO A 248 18.54 -3.10 -10.87
C PRO A 248 19.25 -3.05 -9.52
N ALA A 249 18.59 -2.56 -8.46
CA ALA A 249 19.14 -2.56 -7.11
C ALA A 249 19.35 -3.98 -6.53
N ILE A 250 18.71 -5.02 -7.11
CA ILE A 250 18.98 -6.43 -6.77
C ILE A 250 20.46 -6.77 -6.97
N PHE A 251 21.07 -6.26 -8.04
CA PHE A 251 22.46 -6.59 -8.40
C PHE A 251 23.51 -5.84 -7.57
N LYS A 252 23.07 -4.99 -6.64
CA LYS A 252 23.93 -4.27 -5.69
C LYS A 252 23.90 -4.89 -4.29
N LEU A 253 23.17 -5.99 -4.12
CA LEU A 253 23.04 -6.65 -2.83
C LEU A 253 24.36 -7.32 -2.42
N THR A 254 24.79 -7.03 -1.20
CA THR A 254 25.90 -7.74 -0.54
C THR A 254 25.41 -8.80 0.45
N ASP A 255 24.18 -8.64 0.94
CA ASP A 255 23.53 -9.56 1.88
C ASP A 255 22.04 -9.69 1.53
N PHE A 256 21.65 -10.87 1.01
CA PHE A 256 20.27 -11.15 0.64
C PHE A 256 19.35 -11.31 1.85
N GLU A 257 19.87 -11.79 2.97
CA GLU A 257 19.09 -12.05 4.18
C GLU A 257 18.62 -10.72 4.80
N ILE A 258 19.56 -9.80 4.99
CA ILE A 258 19.27 -8.45 5.49
C ILE A 258 18.28 -7.74 4.56
N ALA A 259 18.49 -7.83 3.25
CA ALA A 259 17.64 -7.19 2.25
C ALA A 259 16.17 -7.64 2.30
N MET A 260 15.87 -8.87 2.74
CA MET A 260 14.49 -9.31 2.92
C MET A 260 13.73 -8.47 3.94
N PHE A 261 14.42 -7.93 4.95
CA PHE A 261 13.83 -7.11 6.00
C PHE A 261 13.98 -5.60 5.77
N THR A 262 15.07 -5.18 5.12
CA THR A 262 15.39 -3.75 4.92
C THR A 262 15.03 -3.23 3.53
N GLY A 263 14.76 -4.12 2.57
CA GLY A 263 14.56 -3.80 1.17
C GLY A 263 15.87 -3.65 0.38
N LEU A 264 15.73 -3.46 -0.93
CA LEU A 264 16.83 -3.22 -1.87
C LEU A 264 17.52 -1.88 -1.59
N PRO A 265 18.84 -1.79 -1.87
CA PRO A 265 19.63 -0.57 -1.73
C PRO A 265 19.35 0.40 -2.90
N VAL A 266 18.14 0.94 -2.93
CA VAL A 266 17.77 2.02 -3.84
C VAL A 266 18.33 3.32 -3.27
N ASP A 267 19.33 3.86 -3.95
CA ASP A 267 19.89 5.18 -3.68
C ASP A 267 18.85 6.26 -3.97
N ASN A 268 18.53 7.06 -2.96
CA ASN A 268 17.54 8.12 -2.98
C ASN A 268 18.11 9.44 -2.45
N GLU A 269 19.44 9.62 -2.43
CA GLU A 269 20.07 10.83 -1.89
C GLU A 269 19.60 12.11 -2.62
N ASP A 270 19.40 12.03 -3.94
CA ASP A 270 18.93 13.14 -4.77
C ASP A 270 17.41 13.13 -5.02
N ILE A 271 16.62 12.47 -4.15
CA ILE A 271 15.20 12.28 -4.41
C ILE A 271 14.45 13.60 -4.60
N ASP A 272 14.75 14.63 -3.83
CA ASP A 272 14.04 15.91 -3.91
C ASP A 272 14.37 16.68 -5.20
N THR A 273 15.64 16.65 -5.62
CA THR A 273 16.10 17.26 -6.89
C THR A 273 15.43 16.59 -8.09
N LYS A 274 15.56 15.27 -8.23
CA LYS A 274 14.97 14.55 -9.37
C LYS A 274 13.45 14.59 -9.38
N LYS A 275 12.82 14.60 -8.20
CA LYS A 275 11.38 14.72 -8.07
C LYS A 275 10.85 16.06 -8.61
N ASN A 276 11.57 17.16 -8.43
CA ASN A 276 11.15 18.46 -8.96
C ASN A 276 11.28 18.53 -10.49
N ASP A 277 12.28 17.84 -11.07
CA ASP A 277 12.61 17.91 -12.49
C ASP A 277 11.87 16.89 -13.35
N GLU A 278 11.70 15.65 -12.85
CA GLU A 278 11.23 14.52 -13.64
C GLU A 278 9.75 14.22 -13.46
N THR A 279 9.11 14.92 -12.54
CA THR A 279 7.73 14.66 -12.13
C THR A 279 7.05 15.98 -11.82
N ILE A 280 5.72 16.06 -11.97
CA ILE A 280 4.96 17.32 -11.73
C ILE A 280 4.94 17.78 -10.26
N TYR A 281 5.76 17.21 -9.39
CA TYR A 281 5.92 17.66 -8.01
C TYR A 281 6.81 18.91 -8.00
N LYS A 282 6.31 20.05 -8.48
CA LYS A 282 6.90 21.33 -8.06
C LYS A 282 6.85 21.36 -6.54
N SER A 283 8.00 21.48 -5.90
CA SER A 283 8.16 21.75 -4.48
C SER A 283 7.33 22.98 -4.08
N ILE A 284 6.10 22.78 -3.62
CA ILE A 284 5.47 23.68 -2.65
C ILE A 284 5.89 23.16 -1.27
N VAL A 285 7.19 23.20 -1.03
CA VAL A 285 7.74 23.41 0.30
C VAL A 285 8.56 24.67 0.15
N THR A 286 7.86 25.80 0.06
CA THR A 286 8.44 27.05 0.53
C THR A 286 8.37 26.95 2.04
N ASP A 287 9.52 26.73 2.68
CA ASP A 287 9.72 27.25 4.02
C ASP A 287 9.50 28.76 3.94
N ASN A 288 8.32 29.21 4.37
CA ASN A 288 8.11 30.61 4.71
C ASN A 288 8.47 30.76 6.20
N PRO A 289 9.56 31.43 6.56
CA PRO A 289 9.90 31.72 7.96
C PRO A 289 8.89 32.68 8.62
N ASP A 290 7.90 33.19 7.89
CA ASP A 290 7.08 34.34 8.26
C ASP A 290 5.56 34.13 8.13
N GLY A 291 5.08 32.92 7.83
CA GLY A 291 3.69 32.54 8.11
C GLY A 291 2.58 33.29 7.35
N SER A 292 2.85 33.85 6.17
CA SER A 292 1.79 34.43 5.32
C SER A 292 1.41 33.49 4.17
N LEU A 293 0.10 33.27 3.99
CA LEU A 293 -0.51 32.48 2.91
C LEU A 293 -0.98 33.43 1.81
N PHE A 294 -0.50 33.24 0.58
CA PHE A 294 -1.16 33.79 -0.60
C PHE A 294 -1.92 32.69 -1.34
N THR A 295 -3.18 33.00 -1.66
CA THR A 295 -4.05 32.25 -2.57
C THR A 295 -3.83 32.71 -4.00
N ASN A 296 -3.70 31.76 -4.92
CA ASN A 296 -4.16 31.91 -6.31
C ASN A 296 -5.09 30.76 -6.63
#